data_AF-A0AA35W0N4-F1
#
_entry.id   AF-A0AA35W0N4-F1
#
_cell.length_a   1.000
_cell.length_b   1.000
_cell.length_c   1.000
_cell.angle_alpha   90.00
_cell.angle_beta   90.00
_cell.angle_gamma   90.00
#
_symmetry.space_group_name_H-M   'P 1'
#
loop_
_entity.id
_entity.type
_entity.pdbx_description
1 polymer ?
#
loop_
_entity_poly.entity_id
_entity_poly.type
_entity_poly.pdbx_seq_one_letter_code
_entity_poly.pdbx_strand_id
1 'polypeptide(L)'
;MKFLKDCSILKIEDILPFFPDFATIDHFKDAICTSLSEYNAHIEELKQEMQGATDSAKNIRADIQEIRNKYVMVNSDTTCELCGSRLLVQGFYMFPCHHAFHKDCLIPEVMRHMSSEECSELERLLSEESSGSREGATAMARSSTKAKIDSMLGSQCLYCGDVMIMSVSQPLVPPENLEKELLNWK
;
A
#
# COMPACT_ATOMS: atom_id res chain seq x y z
N MET A 1 45.00 24.60 -0.80
CA MET A 1 43.99 23.91 0.03
C MET A 1 42.62 24.61 0.12
N LYS A 2 42.42 25.84 -0.37
CA LYS A 2 41.05 26.38 -0.58
C LYS A 2 40.32 25.71 -1.75
N PHE A 3 41.05 25.44 -2.84
CA PHE A 3 40.50 24.90 -4.08
C PHE A 3 39.81 23.51 -3.97
N LEU A 4 40.24 22.65 -3.05
CA LEU A 4 39.56 21.36 -2.77
C LEU A 4 38.36 21.49 -1.85
N LYS A 5 38.31 22.54 -1.01
CA LYS A 5 37.14 22.87 -0.19
C LYS A 5 36.06 23.62 -1.00
N ASP A 6 36.48 24.32 -2.05
CA ASP A 6 35.61 25.12 -2.92
C ASP A 6 34.99 24.30 -4.07
N CYS A 7 35.31 23.00 -4.20
CA CYS A 7 34.84 22.14 -5.28
C CYS A 7 34.27 20.83 -4.72
N SER A 8 32.95 20.62 -4.83
CA SER A 8 32.24 19.46 -4.26
C SER A 8 32.37 18.17 -5.08
N ILE A 9 33.07 18.21 -6.21
CA ILE A 9 33.10 17.14 -7.22
C ILE A 9 34.46 16.44 -7.25
N LEU A 10 35.55 17.18 -7.02
CA LEU A 10 36.92 16.65 -7.05
C LEU A 10 37.31 16.15 -5.67
N LYS A 11 37.53 14.84 -5.55
CA LYS A 11 37.97 14.21 -4.30
C LYS A 11 39.49 14.17 -4.24
N ILE A 12 40.03 14.09 -3.01
CA ILE A 12 41.47 13.92 -2.80
C ILE A 12 41.99 12.65 -3.52
N GLU A 13 41.16 11.61 -3.60
CA GLU A 13 41.41 10.34 -4.30
C GLU A 13 41.75 10.52 -5.78
N ASP A 14 41.13 11.50 -6.46
CA ASP A 14 41.31 11.73 -7.90
C ASP A 14 42.66 12.37 -8.23
N ILE A 15 43.29 13.02 -7.24
CA ILE A 15 44.53 13.80 -7.41
C ILE A 15 45.73 13.01 -6.89
N LEU A 16 45.53 12.04 -5.99
CA LEU A 16 46.57 11.15 -5.43
C LEU A 16 47.52 10.54 -6.49
N PRO A 17 47.05 10.05 -7.66
CA PRO A 17 47.92 9.45 -8.69
C PRO A 17 48.86 10.43 -9.38
N PHE A 18 48.60 11.73 -9.29
CA PHE A 18 49.34 12.77 -10.00
C PHE A 18 50.42 13.44 -9.12
N PHE A 19 50.62 12.94 -7.90
CA PHE A 19 51.64 13.48 -7.00
C PHE A 19 53.03 12.88 -7.27
N PRO A 20 54.09 13.71 -7.32
CA PRO A 20 55.46 13.23 -7.38
C PRO A 20 55.86 12.57 -6.05
N ASP A 21 56.74 11.55 -6.10
CA ASP A 21 57.16 10.69 -4.98
C ASP A 21 57.68 11.41 -3.72
N PHE A 22 57.97 12.73 -3.81
CA PHE A 22 58.58 13.54 -2.75
C PHE A 22 57.73 14.74 -2.30
N ALA A 23 56.46 14.84 -2.72
CA ALA A 23 55.56 15.81 -2.12
C ALA A 23 55.32 15.44 -0.66
N THR A 24 55.74 16.30 0.27
CA THR A 24 55.63 16.12 1.72
C THR A 24 54.19 15.75 2.10
N ILE A 25 53.96 14.46 2.36
CA ILE A 25 52.68 13.86 2.77
C ILE A 25 52.07 14.61 3.98
N ASP A 26 52.91 15.25 4.79
CA ASP A 26 52.47 16.10 5.91
C ASP A 26 51.53 17.24 5.51
N HIS A 27 51.62 17.80 4.30
CA HIS A 27 50.72 18.87 3.87
C HIS A 27 49.30 18.37 3.54
N PHE A 28 49.12 17.07 3.33
CA PHE A 28 47.85 16.46 2.87
C PHE A 28 47.23 15.51 3.90
N LYS A 29 47.98 15.18 4.96
CA LYS A 29 47.54 14.33 6.06
C LYS A 29 46.18 14.74 6.62
N ASP A 30 45.98 16.01 6.94
CA ASP A 30 44.74 16.49 7.54
C ASP A 30 43.55 16.39 6.59
N ALA A 31 43.76 16.65 5.29
CA ALA A 31 42.73 16.51 4.28
C ALA A 31 42.32 15.05 4.07
N ILE A 32 43.29 14.13 4.03
CA ILE A 32 43.05 12.69 3.93
C ILE A 32 42.33 12.18 5.19
N CYS A 33 42.77 12.59 6.38
CA CYS A 33 42.10 12.23 7.64
C CYS A 33 40.65 12.73 7.70
N THR A 34 40.38 13.94 7.19
CA THR A 34 39.03 14.49 7.12
C THR A 34 38.14 13.69 6.17
N SER A 35 38.60 13.43 4.94
CA SER A 35 37.82 12.63 3.98
C SER A 35 37.58 11.20 4.48
N LEU A 36 38.59 10.54 5.07
CA LEU A 36 38.41 9.21 5.66
C LEU A 36 37.42 9.22 6.83
N SER A 37 37.42 10.28 7.64
CA SER A 37 36.44 10.44 8.72
C SER A 37 35.02 10.64 8.18
N GLU A 38 34.86 11.43 7.12
CA GLU A 38 33.57 11.65 6.44
C GLU A 38 33.06 10.35 5.82
N TYR A 39 33.92 9.56 5.18
CA TYR A 39 33.54 8.25 4.66
C TYR A 39 33.14 7.28 5.76
N ASN A 40 33.88 7.21 6.86
CA ASN A 40 33.51 6.36 8.00
C ASN A 40 32.17 6.79 8.61
N ALA A 41 31.93 8.10 8.72
CA ALA A 41 30.65 8.63 9.18
C ALA A 41 29.51 8.23 8.24
N HIS A 42 29.70 8.35 6.93
CA HIS A 42 28.70 7.96 5.93
C HIS A 42 28.45 6.45 5.92
N ILE A 43 29.50 5.63 6.09
CA ILE A 43 29.36 4.17 6.23
C ILE A 43 28.52 3.83 7.46
N GLU A 44 28.75 4.51 8.59
CA GLU A 44 27.97 4.26 9.80
C GLU A 44 26.52 4.74 9.66
N GLU A 45 26.28 5.86 8.98
CA GLU A 45 24.94 6.33 8.60
C GLU A 45 24.21 5.30 7.73
N LEU A 46 24.82 4.83 6.64
CA LEU A 46 24.23 3.79 5.79
C LEU A 46 23.94 2.50 6.57
N LYS A 47 24.85 2.11 7.46
CA LYS A 47 24.67 0.94 8.31
C LYS A 47 23.50 1.12 9.28
N GLN A 48 23.34 2.32 9.83
CA GLN A 48 22.20 2.66 10.67
C GLN A 48 20.88 2.66 9.88
N GLU A 49 20.87 3.22 8.67
CA GLU A 49 19.71 3.17 7.78
C GLU A 49 19.34 1.73 7.41
N MET A 50 20.32 0.91 7.06
CA MET A 50 20.12 -0.51 6.74
C MET A 50 19.56 -1.28 7.95
N GLN A 51 20.08 -0.99 9.15
CA GLN A 51 19.57 -1.59 10.38
C GLN A 51 18.12 -1.15 10.65
N GLY A 52 17.82 0.15 10.52
CA GLY A 52 16.47 0.69 10.69
C GLY A 52 15.47 0.10 9.70
N ALA A 53 15.84 -0.02 8.43
CA ALA A 53 15.01 -0.68 7.41
C ALA A 53 14.79 -2.17 7.72
N THR A 54 15.84 -2.86 8.19
CA THR A 54 15.76 -4.27 8.58
C THR A 54 14.81 -4.48 9.75
N ASP A 55 14.89 -3.64 10.77
CA ASP A 55 14.03 -3.75 11.96
C ASP A 55 12.58 -3.36 11.63
N SER A 56 12.36 -2.35 10.79
CA SER A 56 11.03 -2.03 10.24
C SER A 56 10.45 -3.23 9.49
N ALA A 57 11.23 -3.88 8.62
CA ALA A 57 10.79 -5.07 7.90
C ALA A 57 10.52 -6.27 8.83
N LYS A 58 11.21 -6.39 9.98
CA LYS A 58 10.88 -7.42 10.98
C LYS A 58 9.54 -7.12 11.64
N ASN A 59 9.29 -5.88 12.05
CA ASN A 59 8.04 -5.47 12.69
C ASN A 59 6.85 -5.69 11.74
N ILE A 60 6.95 -5.26 10.48
CA ILE A 60 5.90 -5.48 9.47
C ILE A 60 5.58 -6.98 9.32
N ARG A 61 6.60 -7.85 9.28
CA ARG A 61 6.40 -9.30 9.19
C ARG A 61 5.74 -9.87 10.45
N ALA A 62 6.08 -9.36 11.63
CA ALA A 62 5.44 -9.76 12.88
C ALA A 62 3.96 -9.35 12.89
N ASP A 63 3.65 -8.13 12.46
CA ASP A 63 2.27 -7.63 12.37
C ASP A 63 1.43 -8.46 11.39
N ILE A 64 1.98 -8.83 10.23
CA ILE A 64 1.32 -9.73 9.27
C ILE A 64 0.98 -11.08 9.92
N GLN A 65 1.92 -11.66 10.68
CA GLN A 65 1.69 -12.92 11.37
C GLN A 65 0.64 -12.80 12.47
N GLU A 66 0.63 -11.70 13.22
CA GLU A 66 -0.37 -11.44 14.25
C GLU A 66 -1.77 -11.32 13.63
N ILE A 67 -1.92 -10.50 12.58
CA ILE A 67 -3.20 -10.29 11.88
C ILE A 67 -3.75 -11.59 11.31
N ARG A 68 -2.89 -12.47 10.77
CA ARG A 68 -3.30 -13.77 10.24
C ARG A 68 -3.94 -14.68 11.29
N ASN A 69 -3.55 -14.53 12.56
CA ASN A 69 -4.06 -15.34 13.67
C ASN A 69 -5.23 -14.66 14.41
N LYS A 70 -5.65 -13.46 13.98
CA LYS A 70 -6.83 -12.79 14.54
C LYS A 70 -8.09 -13.52 14.08
N TYR A 71 -9.03 -13.65 14.99
CA TYR A 71 -10.38 -14.14 14.72
C TYR A 71 -11.37 -13.05 15.08
N VAL A 72 -12.51 -13.04 14.40
CA VAL A 72 -13.62 -12.13 14.69
C VAL A 72 -14.85 -12.96 15.00
N MET A 73 -15.53 -12.62 16.09
CA MET A 73 -16.78 -13.27 16.47
C MET A 73 -17.95 -12.56 15.79
N VAL A 74 -18.69 -13.28 14.96
CA VAL A 74 -19.87 -12.76 14.28
C VAL A 74 -21.11 -13.10 15.10
N ASN A 75 -21.75 -12.08 15.64
CA ASN A 75 -23.01 -12.22 16.38
C ASN A 75 -24.22 -12.04 15.45
N SER A 76 -25.38 -12.55 15.86
CA SER A 76 -26.64 -12.47 15.07
C SER A 76 -27.19 -11.05 14.89
N ASP A 77 -26.70 -10.10 15.68
CA ASP A 77 -27.02 -8.68 15.64
C ASP A 77 -26.05 -7.88 14.74
N THR A 78 -24.98 -8.49 14.23
CA THR A 78 -24.07 -7.82 13.30
C THR A 78 -24.82 -7.39 12.03
N THR A 79 -24.64 -6.13 11.68
CA THR A 79 -25.26 -5.48 10.51
C THR A 79 -24.21 -5.15 9.47
N CYS A 80 -24.64 -5.06 8.21
CA CYS A 80 -23.81 -4.48 7.17
C CYS A 80 -23.71 -2.96 7.36
N GLU A 81 -22.50 -2.42 7.25
CA GLU A 81 -22.26 -0.98 7.44
C GLU A 81 -22.85 -0.08 6.34
N LEU A 82 -23.14 -0.65 5.16
CA LEU A 82 -23.70 0.12 4.04
C LEU A 82 -25.23 0.18 4.07
N CYS A 83 -25.90 -0.92 4.40
CA CYS A 83 -27.37 -1.01 4.34
C CYS A 83 -28.06 -1.11 5.70
N GLY A 84 -27.32 -1.28 6.80
CA GLY A 84 -27.85 -1.42 8.16
C GLY A 84 -28.65 -2.70 8.43
N SER A 85 -28.77 -3.60 7.44
CA SER A 85 -29.49 -4.87 7.58
C SER A 85 -28.61 -5.97 8.15
N ARG A 86 -29.22 -7.04 8.70
CA ARG A 86 -28.49 -8.17 9.31
C ARG A 86 -27.53 -8.83 8.32
N LEU A 87 -26.30 -9.08 8.76
CA LEU A 87 -25.22 -9.57 7.91
C LEU A 87 -25.47 -11.01 7.41
N LEU A 88 -25.97 -11.88 8.28
CA LEU A 88 -26.13 -13.33 8.04
C LEU A 88 -27.21 -13.72 7.01
N VAL A 89 -27.91 -12.75 6.41
CA VAL A 89 -28.99 -13.01 5.44
C VAL A 89 -28.44 -13.37 4.06
N GLN A 90 -27.23 -12.90 3.73
CA GLN A 90 -26.58 -13.11 2.44
C GLN A 90 -25.08 -13.40 2.61
N GLY A 91 -24.40 -13.73 1.52
CA GLY A 91 -22.93 -13.82 1.54
C GLY A 91 -22.31 -12.47 1.91
N PHE A 92 -21.33 -12.49 2.82
CA PHE A 92 -20.72 -11.28 3.37
C PHE A 92 -19.19 -11.36 3.39
N TYR A 93 -18.58 -10.19 3.43
CA TYR A 93 -17.15 -9.98 3.66
C TYR A 93 -16.97 -9.32 5.02
N MET A 94 -16.00 -9.82 5.77
CA MET A 94 -15.60 -9.25 7.05
C MET A 94 -14.09 -9.05 7.05
N PHE A 95 -13.67 -7.83 7.36
CA PHE A 95 -12.27 -7.45 7.35
C PHE A 95 -11.64 -7.59 8.75
N PRO A 96 -10.31 -7.72 8.86
CA PRO A 96 -9.62 -7.75 10.16
C PRO A 96 -9.83 -6.49 11.02
N CYS A 97 -10.28 -5.39 10.42
CA CYS A 97 -10.68 -4.16 11.10
C CYS A 97 -12.11 -4.21 11.68
N HIS A 98 -12.79 -5.37 11.65
CA HIS A 98 -14.16 -5.63 12.12
C HIS A 98 -15.30 -5.07 11.27
N HIS A 99 -15.03 -4.29 10.22
CA HIS A 99 -16.08 -3.86 9.31
C HIS A 99 -16.61 -5.03 8.47
N ALA A 100 -17.93 -5.05 8.31
CA ALA A 100 -18.64 -6.12 7.63
C ALA A 100 -19.61 -5.58 6.57
N PHE A 101 -19.62 -6.24 5.42
CA PHE A 101 -20.40 -5.81 4.26
C PHE A 101 -21.03 -7.01 3.57
N HIS A 102 -22.27 -6.89 3.08
CA HIS A 102 -22.81 -7.88 2.15
C HIS A 102 -22.01 -7.84 0.84
N LYS A 103 -21.85 -8.99 0.18
CA LYS A 103 -21.22 -9.09 -1.14
C LYS A 103 -21.87 -8.11 -2.13
N ASP A 104 -23.20 -8.09 -2.15
CA ASP A 104 -23.98 -7.25 -3.07
C ASP A 104 -23.86 -5.76 -2.76
N CYS A 105 -23.65 -5.38 -1.49
CA CYS A 105 -23.40 -3.99 -1.10
C CYS A 105 -21.96 -3.56 -1.37
N LEU A 106 -20.99 -4.47 -1.22
CA LEU A 106 -19.56 -4.19 -1.38
C LEU A 106 -19.17 -3.96 -2.84
N ILE A 107 -19.66 -4.79 -3.76
CA ILE A 107 -19.32 -4.73 -5.20
C ILE A 107 -19.49 -3.31 -5.79
N PRO A 108 -20.66 -2.65 -5.70
CA PRO A 108 -20.87 -1.36 -6.34
C PRO A 108 -20.01 -0.25 -5.73
N GLU A 109 -19.64 -0.35 -4.46
CA GLU A 109 -18.73 0.61 -3.83
C GLU A 109 -17.30 0.41 -4.32
N VAL A 110 -16.81 -0.83 -4.31
CA VAL A 110 -15.45 -1.16 -4.77
C VAL A 110 -15.25 -0.76 -6.24
N MET A 111 -16.24 -1.03 -7.10
CA MET A 111 -16.17 -0.71 -8.53
C MET A 111 -16.05 0.79 -8.84
N ARG A 112 -16.46 1.70 -7.94
CA ARG A 112 -16.28 3.15 -8.15
C ARG A 112 -14.81 3.59 -8.02
N HIS A 113 -14.00 2.79 -7.33
CA HIS A 113 -12.61 3.12 -7.02
C HIS A 113 -11.61 2.24 -7.78
N MET A 114 -12.08 1.22 -8.50
CA MET A 114 -11.27 0.38 -9.37
C MET A 114 -11.10 1.00 -10.77
N SER A 115 -10.06 0.56 -11.48
CA SER A 115 -9.88 0.90 -12.89
C SER A 115 -10.95 0.23 -13.78
N SER A 116 -11.16 0.78 -14.97
CA SER A 116 -12.12 0.23 -15.95
C SER A 116 -11.82 -1.24 -16.32
N GLU A 117 -10.54 -1.59 -16.43
CA GLU A 117 -10.11 -2.96 -16.74
C GLU A 117 -10.48 -3.94 -15.62
N GLU A 118 -10.23 -3.55 -14.37
CA GLU A 118 -10.56 -4.37 -13.20
C GLU A 118 -12.07 -4.51 -12.99
N CYS A 119 -12.84 -3.45 -13.23
CA CYS A 119 -14.31 -3.51 -13.18
C CYS A 119 -14.86 -4.50 -14.22
N SER A 120 -14.37 -4.44 -15.46
CA SER A 120 -14.80 -5.35 -16.52
C SER A 120 -14.44 -6.81 -16.21
N GLU A 121 -13.26 -7.05 -15.63
CA GLU A 121 -12.85 -8.40 -15.21
C GLU A 121 -13.72 -8.91 -14.05
N LEU A 122 -14.03 -8.07 -13.05
CA LEU A 122 -14.90 -8.44 -11.93
C LEU A 122 -16.32 -8.78 -12.41
N GLU A 123 -16.89 -7.98 -13.31
CA GLU A 123 -18.20 -8.24 -13.92
C GLU A 123 -18.22 -9.57 -14.70
N ARG A 124 -17.15 -9.86 -15.44
CA ARG A 124 -16.99 -11.13 -16.16
C ARG A 124 -16.98 -12.31 -15.19
N LEU A 125 -16.21 -12.22 -14.11
CA LEU A 125 -16.12 -13.26 -13.08
C LEU A 125 -17.45 -13.48 -12.33
N LEU A 126 -18.17 -12.41 -12.01
CA LEU A 126 -19.51 -12.49 -11.38
C LEU A 126 -20.55 -13.13 -12.32
N SER A 127 -20.46 -12.84 -13.61
CA SER A 127 -21.30 -13.46 -14.64
C SER A 127 -20.99 -14.95 -14.81
N GLU A 128 -19.73 -15.35 -14.70
CA GLU A 128 -19.30 -16.76 -14.71
C GLU A 128 -19.75 -17.53 -13.46
N GLU A 129 -19.72 -16.88 -12.28
CA GLU A 129 -20.21 -17.47 -11.04
C GLU A 129 -21.71 -17.77 -11.12
N SER A 130 -22.51 -16.81 -11.61
CA SER A 130 -23.96 -16.93 -11.73
C SER A 130 -24.40 -17.88 -12.85
N SER A 131 -23.71 -17.86 -14.00
CA SER A 131 -23.99 -18.77 -15.13
C SER A 131 -23.47 -20.20 -14.92
N GLY A 132 -22.57 -20.40 -13.95
CA GLY A 132 -21.97 -21.68 -13.59
C GLY A 132 -22.94 -22.76 -13.11
N SER A 133 -24.24 -22.49 -12.98
CA SER A 133 -25.29 -23.51 -12.77
C SER A 133 -25.57 -24.38 -14.00
N ARG A 134 -24.93 -24.13 -15.16
CA ARG A 134 -25.04 -25.01 -16.33
C ARG A 134 -24.04 -26.18 -16.24
N GLU A 135 -24.56 -27.37 -16.51
CA GLU A 135 -23.89 -28.67 -16.43
C GLU A 135 -22.58 -28.68 -17.24
N GLY A 136 -21.42 -28.79 -16.58
CA GLY A 136 -20.13 -28.99 -17.26
C GLY A 136 -18.90 -28.32 -16.63
N ALA A 137 -19.08 -27.31 -15.76
CA ALA A 137 -17.93 -26.69 -15.07
C ALA A 137 -17.40 -27.61 -13.96
N THR A 138 -16.11 -27.94 -14.01
CA THR A 138 -15.45 -28.71 -12.94
C THR A 138 -15.47 -27.93 -11.63
N ALA A 139 -15.62 -28.62 -10.49
CA ALA A 139 -15.60 -27.99 -9.17
C ALA A 139 -14.34 -27.14 -8.94
N MET A 140 -13.22 -27.54 -9.54
CA MET A 140 -11.95 -26.81 -9.52
C MET A 140 -12.02 -25.44 -10.20
N ALA A 141 -12.71 -25.33 -11.34
CA ALA A 141 -12.86 -24.07 -12.06
C ALA A 141 -13.70 -23.06 -11.26
N ARG A 142 -14.80 -23.52 -10.63
CA ARG A 142 -15.64 -22.69 -9.77
C ARG A 142 -14.92 -22.18 -8.52
N SER A 143 -14.05 -23.01 -7.93
CA SER A 143 -13.22 -22.59 -6.79
C SER A 143 -12.20 -21.52 -7.18
N SER A 144 -11.65 -21.61 -8.40
CA SER A 144 -10.67 -20.65 -8.90
C SER A 144 -11.29 -19.29 -9.21
N THR A 145 -12.47 -19.25 -9.85
CA THR A 145 -13.21 -18.00 -10.08
C THR A 145 -13.62 -17.35 -8.75
N LYS A 146 -14.13 -18.12 -7.80
CA LYS A 146 -14.46 -17.59 -6.47
C LYS A 146 -13.24 -17.00 -5.76
N ALA A 147 -12.10 -17.68 -5.77
CA ALA A 147 -10.87 -17.18 -5.15
C ALA A 147 -10.39 -15.86 -5.78
N LYS A 148 -10.56 -15.69 -7.10
CA LYS A 148 -10.24 -14.42 -7.78
C LYS A 148 -11.16 -13.29 -7.34
N ILE A 149 -12.47 -13.54 -7.29
CA ILE A 149 -13.46 -12.57 -6.80
C ILE A 149 -13.13 -12.18 -5.35
N ASP A 150 -12.88 -13.17 -4.49
CA ASP A 150 -12.54 -12.94 -3.09
C ASP A 150 -11.23 -12.14 -2.96
N SER A 151 -10.25 -12.35 -3.84
CA SER A 151 -9.00 -11.58 -3.87
C SER A 151 -9.20 -10.13 -4.31
N MET A 152 -10.14 -9.86 -5.22
CA MET A 152 -10.43 -8.49 -5.67
C MET A 152 -11.22 -7.73 -4.59
N LEU A 153 -12.30 -8.33 -4.09
CA LEU A 153 -13.18 -7.70 -3.09
C LEU A 153 -12.55 -7.65 -1.69
N GLY A 154 -11.73 -8.64 -1.33
CA GLY A 154 -11.06 -8.74 -0.04
C GLY A 154 -9.72 -8.01 0.06
N SER A 155 -9.32 -7.27 -0.99
CA SER A 155 -8.03 -6.57 -1.04
C SER A 155 -7.92 -5.45 0.02
N GLN A 156 -9.00 -4.70 0.23
CA GLN A 156 -9.03 -3.58 1.17
C GLN A 156 -10.43 -3.31 1.72
N CYS A 157 -10.48 -2.79 2.95
CA CYS A 157 -11.73 -2.32 3.57
C CYS A 157 -12.08 -0.91 3.07
N LEU A 158 -13.38 -0.65 2.82
CA LEU A 158 -13.86 0.66 2.37
C LEU A 158 -13.55 1.82 3.35
N TYR A 159 -13.51 1.55 4.66
CA TYR A 159 -13.32 2.59 5.69
C TYR A 159 -11.90 2.66 6.27
N CYS A 160 -11.12 1.58 6.15
CA CYS A 160 -9.77 1.51 6.72
C CYS A 160 -8.66 1.40 5.67
N GLY A 161 -9.02 1.26 4.39
CA GLY A 161 -8.08 1.17 3.28
C GLY A 161 -7.98 2.48 2.49
N ASP A 162 -7.34 2.39 1.33
CA ASP A 162 -7.02 3.54 0.49
C ASP A 162 -8.28 4.20 -0.10
N VAL A 163 -9.37 3.43 -0.27
CA VAL A 163 -10.69 3.93 -0.69
C VAL A 163 -11.14 5.11 0.18
N MET A 164 -10.98 5.00 1.50
CA MET A 164 -11.37 6.06 2.42
C MET A 164 -10.53 7.33 2.21
N ILE A 165 -9.23 7.16 1.96
CA ILE A 165 -8.32 8.29 1.72
C ILE A 165 -8.70 9.00 0.42
N MET A 166 -9.00 8.24 -0.64
CA MET A 166 -9.42 8.78 -1.93
C MET A 166 -10.75 9.54 -1.82
N SER A 167 -11.65 9.11 -0.94
CA SER A 167 -12.95 9.77 -0.73
C SER A 167 -12.82 11.22 -0.21
N VAL A 168 -11.75 11.53 0.54
CA VAL A 168 -11.50 12.89 1.06
C VAL A 168 -11.31 13.91 -0.06
N SER A 169 -10.79 13.47 -1.21
CA SER A 169 -10.57 14.33 -2.37
C SER A 169 -11.82 14.46 -3.26
N GLN A 170 -12.88 13.71 -2.97
CA GLN A 170 -14.12 13.79 -3.72
C GLN A 170 -15.05 14.87 -3.15
N PRO A 171 -15.73 15.65 -4.01
CA PRO A 171 -16.77 16.57 -3.56
C PRO A 171 -17.88 15.80 -2.83
N LEU A 172 -18.30 16.30 -1.65
CA LEU A 172 -19.42 15.73 -0.89
C LEU A 172 -20.72 15.69 -1.72
N VAL A 173 -20.89 16.68 -2.59
CA VAL A 173 -22.00 16.74 -3.55
C VAL A 173 -21.40 16.70 -4.95
N PRO A 174 -21.77 15.72 -5.79
CA PRO A 174 -21.37 15.71 -7.18
C PRO A 174 -21.76 17.02 -7.86
N PRO A 175 -20.93 17.58 -8.76
CA PRO A 175 -21.20 18.88 -9.39
C PRO A 175 -22.55 18.91 -10.12
N GLU A 176 -23.03 17.75 -10.59
CA GLU A 176 -24.33 17.57 -11.25
C GLU A 176 -25.54 17.77 -10.33
N ASN A 177 -25.37 17.55 -9.02
CA ASN A 177 -26.43 17.64 -8.02
C ASN A 177 -26.29 18.85 -7.10
N LEU A 178 -25.19 19.60 -7.21
CA LEU A 178 -24.89 20.75 -6.34
C LEU A 178 -25.99 21.82 -6.39
N GLU A 179 -26.47 22.17 -7.58
CA GLU A 179 -27.54 23.18 -7.72
C GLU A 179 -28.87 22.73 -7.12
N LYS A 180 -29.19 21.42 -7.18
CA LYS A 180 -30.42 20.85 -6.62
C LYS A 180 -30.37 20.78 -5.10
N GLU A 181 -29.24 20.35 -4.53
CA GLU A 181 -28.99 20.33 -3.09
C GLU A 181 -29.03 21.75 -2.48
N LEU A 182 -28.38 22.72 -3.14
CA LEU A 182 -28.42 24.12 -2.71
C LEU A 182 -29.84 24.72 -2.70
N LEU A 183 -30.73 24.24 -3.57
CA LEU A 183 -32.14 24.63 -3.57
C LEU A 183 -32.90 24.01 -2.40
N ASN A 184 -32.58 22.78 -2.01
CA ASN A 184 -33.22 22.06 -0.90
C ASN A 184 -32.80 22.58 0.48
N TRP A 185 -31.69 23.31 0.57
CA TRP A 185 -31.19 23.88 1.83
C TRP A 185 -31.73 25.30 2.12
N LYS A 186 -32.60 25.84 1.25
CA LYS A 186 -33.37 27.07 1.50
C LYS A 186 -34.72 26.77 2.13
#